data_AF-A0A939JNK3-F1
#
_entry.id   AF-A0A939JNK3-F1
#
_cell.length_a   1.000
_cell.length_b   1.000
_cell.length_c   1.000
_cell.angle_alpha   90.00
_cell.angle_beta   90.00
_cell.angle_gamma   90.00
#
_symmetry.space_group_name_H-M   'P 1'
#
loop_
_entity.id
_entity.type
_entity.pdbx_description
1 polymer ?
#
loop_
_entity_poly.entity_id
_entity_poly.type
_entity_poly.pdbx_seq_one_letter_code
_entity_poly.pdbx_strand_id
1 'polypeptide(L)'
;PEPYGIIASDLSSRGDAHHLIRVEAGGSRRPASAATVAEGGHFFKMDGRGVRDFVAEHVPPALLALTRRAGVDIGAVDHFV
;
A
#
# COMPACT_ATOMS: atom_id res chain seq x y z
N PRO A 1 -26.50 -6.51 -13.34
CA PRO A 1 -26.74 -7.72 -14.15
C PRO A 1 -25.99 -8.90 -13.53
N GLU A 2 -26.70 -9.86 -12.96
CA GLU A 2 -26.10 -11.15 -12.57
C GLU A 2 -25.39 -11.76 -13.78
N PRO A 3 -24.11 -12.19 -13.68
CA PRO A 3 -23.30 -12.38 -12.45
C PRO A 3 -22.23 -11.29 -12.16
N TYR A 4 -22.42 -10.05 -12.58
CA TYR A 4 -21.38 -9.00 -12.55
C TYR A 4 -21.61 -7.93 -11.49
N GLY A 5 -20.53 -7.48 -10.85
CA GLY A 5 -20.53 -6.35 -9.92
C GLY A 5 -19.38 -6.38 -8.93
N ILE A 6 -19.33 -5.39 -8.04
CA ILE A 6 -18.42 -5.37 -6.88
C ILE A 6 -19.10 -6.13 -5.75
N ILE A 7 -18.54 -7.27 -5.36
CA ILE A 7 -19.12 -8.15 -4.32
C ILE A 7 -18.59 -7.83 -2.92
N ALA A 8 -17.40 -7.24 -2.81
CA ALA A 8 -16.81 -6.80 -1.55
C ALA A 8 -15.69 -5.78 -1.80
N SER A 9 -15.48 -4.89 -0.84
CA SER A 9 -14.36 -3.94 -0.81
C SER A 9 -13.80 -3.86 0.61
N ASP A 10 -12.50 -3.58 0.72
CA ASP A 10 -11.84 -3.31 1.99
C ASP A 10 -10.80 -2.21 1.83
N LEU A 11 -10.66 -1.39 2.87
CA LEU A 11 -9.66 -0.33 2.90
C LEU A 11 -9.02 -0.31 4.29
N SER A 12 -7.70 -0.43 4.32
CA SER A 12 -6.91 -0.38 5.54
C SER A 12 -5.67 0.49 5.35
N SER A 13 -5.06 0.92 6.46
CA SER A 13 -3.87 1.77 6.43
C SER A 13 -2.95 1.42 7.60
N ARG A 14 -1.64 1.53 7.35
CA ARG A 14 -0.57 1.25 8.32
C ARG A 14 0.37 2.45 8.40
N GLY A 15 -0.06 3.47 9.15
CA GLY A 15 0.69 4.72 9.33
C GLY A 15 1.97 4.53 10.16
N ASP A 16 2.02 3.49 10.99
CA ASP A 16 3.22 3.02 11.70
C ASP A 16 4.37 2.70 10.72
N ALA A 17 4.04 2.19 9.54
CA ALA A 17 4.99 1.82 8.49
C ALA A 17 5.36 2.97 7.53
N HIS A 18 4.94 4.21 7.78
CA HIS A 18 5.18 5.35 6.87
C HIS A 18 6.66 5.62 6.57
N HIS A 19 7.57 5.13 7.42
CA HIS A 19 9.00 5.28 7.22
C HIS A 19 9.52 4.39 6.08
N LEU A 20 8.82 3.31 5.71
CA LEU A 20 9.25 2.37 4.67
C LEU A 20 9.25 3.01 3.27
N ILE A 21 8.26 3.86 2.99
CA ILE A 21 8.08 4.55 1.70
C ILE A 21 7.68 5.99 1.98
N ARG A 22 8.47 6.95 1.50
CA ARG A 22 8.20 8.37 1.75
C ARG A 22 8.83 9.29 0.71
N VAL A 23 8.28 10.50 0.63
CA VAL A 23 8.95 11.68 0.08
C VAL A 23 9.16 12.63 1.26
N GLU A 24 10.39 13.06 1.48
CA GLU A 24 10.77 13.72 2.73
C GLU A 24 10.53 15.23 2.73
N ALA A 25 10.62 15.86 1.56
CA ALA A 25 10.43 17.30 1.35
C ALA A 25 9.26 17.60 0.41
N GLY A 26 8.85 18.87 0.37
CA GLY A 26 7.74 19.36 -0.46
C GLY A 26 6.42 19.54 0.30
N GLY A 27 6.34 19.04 1.54
CA GLY A 27 5.21 19.29 2.45
C GLY A 27 5.47 20.41 3.46
N SER A 28 4.48 20.72 4.30
CA SER A 28 4.61 21.75 5.35
C SER A 28 5.72 21.47 6.36
N ARG A 29 6.02 20.19 6.63
CA ARG A 29 7.08 19.77 7.56
C ARG A 29 8.48 20.12 7.04
N ARG A 30 8.69 20.04 5.73
CA ARG A 30 9.96 20.36 5.05
C ARG A 30 9.64 21.04 3.70
N PRO A 31 9.35 22.34 3.70
CA PRO A 31 8.96 23.07 2.51
C PRO A 31 10.03 23.03 1.40
N ALA A 32 9.60 23.31 0.17
CA ALA A 32 10.52 23.43 -0.96
C ALA A 32 11.52 24.59 -0.74
N SER A 33 12.80 24.31 -0.90
CA SER A 33 13.90 25.27 -0.84
C SER A 33 15.08 24.77 -1.68
N ALA A 34 16.03 25.64 -1.99
CA ALA A 34 17.25 25.23 -2.68
C ALA A 34 17.99 24.09 -1.95
N ALA A 35 17.97 24.11 -0.61
CA ALA A 35 18.58 23.07 0.21
C ALA A 35 17.85 21.72 0.07
N THR A 36 16.51 21.69 0.17
CA THR A 36 15.75 20.43 0.09
C THR A 36 15.76 19.83 -1.32
N VAL A 37 15.93 20.66 -2.35
CA VAL A 37 16.20 20.21 -3.73
C VAL A 37 17.60 19.61 -3.85
N ALA A 38 18.63 20.29 -3.34
CA ALA A 38 20.02 19.84 -3.44
C ALA A 38 20.28 18.48 -2.76
N GLU A 39 19.63 18.20 -1.64
CA GLU A 39 19.71 16.89 -0.95
C GLU A 39 18.82 15.79 -1.58
N GLY A 40 18.01 16.13 -2.60
CA GLY A 40 17.10 15.20 -3.25
C GLY A 40 15.90 14.77 -2.39
N GLY A 41 15.46 15.60 -1.44
CA GLY A 41 14.37 15.29 -0.51
C GLY A 41 12.98 15.19 -1.17
N HIS A 42 12.85 15.69 -2.41
CA HIS A 42 11.62 15.64 -3.21
C HIS A 42 11.48 14.36 -4.04
N PHE A 43 12.45 13.46 -3.95
CA PHE A 43 12.39 12.15 -4.60
C PHE A 43 11.84 11.07 -3.66
N PHE A 44 11.23 10.07 -4.27
CA PHE A 44 10.80 8.86 -3.58
C PHE A 44 11.98 8.16 -2.91
N LYS A 45 11.82 7.82 -1.64
CA LYS A 45 12.76 7.01 -0.85
C LYS A 45 12.05 5.76 -0.36
N MET A 46 12.74 4.63 -0.41
CA MET A 46 12.20 3.34 0.01
C MET A 46 13.23 2.48 0.70
N ASP A 47 12.85 1.91 1.84
CA ASP A 47 13.48 0.71 2.39
C ASP A 47 12.89 -0.52 1.69
N GLY A 48 13.53 -0.95 0.60
CA GLY A 48 13.00 -2.04 -0.23
C GLY A 48 12.89 -3.37 0.51
N ARG A 49 13.78 -3.63 1.49
CA ARG A 49 13.71 -4.86 2.28
C ARG A 49 12.54 -4.79 3.25
N GLY A 50 12.41 -3.68 3.98
CA GLY A 50 11.29 -3.46 4.88
C GLY A 50 9.94 -3.50 4.16
N VAL A 51 9.84 -2.93 2.95
CA VAL A 51 8.61 -3.02 2.12
C VAL A 51 8.30 -4.46 1.73
N ARG A 52 9.28 -5.23 1.28
CA ARG A 52 9.08 -6.64 0.91
C ARG A 52 8.54 -7.43 2.10
N ASP A 53 9.17 -7.27 3.26
CA ASP A 53 8.80 -7.98 4.48
C ASP A 53 7.40 -7.56 4.96
N PHE A 54 7.10 -6.26 4.92
CA PHE A 54 5.77 -5.73 5.21
C PHE A 54 4.69 -6.34 4.30
N VAL A 55 4.93 -6.38 2.98
CA VAL A 55 3.98 -6.94 2.01
C VAL A 55 3.74 -8.43 2.27
N ALA A 56 4.81 -9.21 2.46
CA ALA A 56 4.73 -10.64 2.72
C ALA A 56 3.93 -10.96 3.99
N GLU A 57 4.08 -10.12 5.02
CA GLU A 57 3.38 -10.29 6.30
C GLU A 57 1.91 -9.84 6.24
N HIS A 58 1.61 -8.73 5.57
CA HIS A 58 0.32 -8.04 5.73
C HIS A 58 -0.67 -8.25 4.58
N VAL A 59 -0.19 -8.40 3.34
CA VAL A 59 -1.09 -8.49 2.17
C VAL A 59 -1.82 -9.83 2.10
N PRO A 60 -1.18 -11.01 2.25
CA PRO A 60 -1.90 -12.28 2.16
C PRO A 60 -3.04 -12.42 3.19
N PRO A 61 -2.85 -12.10 4.49
CA PRO A 61 -3.95 -12.14 5.45
C PRO A 61 -5.12 -11.19 5.10
N ALA A 62 -4.83 -10.01 4.54
CA ALA A 62 -5.86 -9.06 4.12
C ALA A 62 -6.71 -9.60 2.96
N LEU A 63 -6.09 -10.22 1.96
CA LEU A 63 -6.80 -10.87 0.84
C LEU A 63 -7.66 -12.05 1.31
N LEU A 64 -7.14 -12.87 2.23
CA LEU A 64 -7.90 -13.96 2.83
C LEU A 64 -9.10 -13.44 3.66
N ALA A 65 -8.94 -12.31 4.35
CA ALA A 65 -10.04 -11.69 5.06
C ALA A 65 -11.12 -11.15 4.11
N LEU A 66 -10.73 -10.50 3.02
CA LEU A 66 -11.64 -9.98 2.01
C LEU A 66 -12.44 -11.09 1.32
N THR A 67 -11.78 -12.14 0.85
CA THR A 67 -12.43 -13.28 0.16
C THR A 67 -13.40 -14.03 1.07
N ARG A 68 -13.01 -14.28 2.33
CA ARG A 68 -13.94 -14.83 3.33
C ARG A 68 -15.18 -13.97 3.53
N ARG A 69 -15.04 -12.65 3.61
CA ARG A 69 -16.21 -11.75 3.75
C ARG A 69 -17.10 -11.74 2.51
N ALA A 70 -16.50 -11.90 1.33
CA ALA A 70 -17.23 -12.02 0.07
C ALA A 70 -17.91 -13.39 -0.10
N GLY A 71 -17.64 -14.37 0.78
CA GLY A 71 -18.12 -15.74 0.60
C GLY A 71 -17.48 -16.46 -0.59
N VAL A 72 -16.32 -16.00 -1.05
CA VAL A 72 -15.61 -16.53 -2.21
C VAL A 72 -14.39 -17.31 -1.75
N ASP A 73 -14.19 -18.51 -2.31
CA ASP A 73 -12.96 -19.25 -2.12
C ASP A 73 -11.80 -18.54 -2.86
N ILE A 74 -10.63 -18.43 -2.23
CA ILE A 74 -9.49 -17.75 -2.84
C ILE A 74 -9.03 -18.43 -4.14
N GLY A 75 -9.24 -19.74 -4.29
CA GLY A 75 -8.95 -20.50 -5.50
C GLY A 75 -9.93 -20.24 -6.65
N ALA A 76 -11.08 -19.61 -6.37
CA ALA A 76 -12.04 -19.16 -7.38
C ALA A 76 -11.69 -17.78 -7.96
N VAL A 77 -10.59 -17.15 -7.51
CA VAL A 77 -10.09 -15.90 -8.10
C VAL A 77 -9.29 -16.22 -9.35
N ASP A 78 -9.89 -15.98 -10.52
CA ASP A 78 -9.23 -16.24 -11.81
C ASP A 78 -8.07 -15.27 -12.08
N HIS A 79 -8.18 -14.01 -11.61
CA HIS A 79 -7.23 -12.94 -11.89
C HIS A 79 -6.92 -12.10 -10.63
N PHE A 80 -5.63 -11.98 -10.31
CA PHE A 80 -5.10 -11.07 -9.28
C PHE A 80 -4.36 -9.92 -9.96
N VAL A 81 -4.72 -8.68 -9.63
CA VAL A 81 -4.23 -7.44 -10.26
C VAL A 81 -3.53 -6.55 -9.26
#